data_AF-S4PD23-F1
#
_entry.id   AF-S4PD23-F1
#
_cell.length_a   1.000
_cell.length_b   1.000
_cell.length_c   1.000
_cell.angle_alpha   90.00
_cell.angle_beta   90.00
_cell.angle_gamma   90.00
#
_symmetry.space_group_name_H-M   'P 1'
#
loop_
_entity.id
_entity.type
_entity.pdbx_description
1 polymer ?
#
loop_
_entity_poly.entity_id
_entity_poly.type
_entity_poly.pdbx_seq_one_letter_code
_entity_poly.pdbx_strand_id
1 'polypeptide(L)'
;MFDTFQAARELGLPRKSLLALLKEYCDLEIDKTHQLADWRLRPLTEAMMHYARTDTHYLLYVWRRMKEDLFKKDMGSPSRLLAV
;
A
#
# COMPACT_ATOMS: atom_id res chain seq x y z
N MET A 1 6.24 -13.42 2.51
CA MET A 1 5.73 -12.07 2.85
C MET A 1 5.87 -11.20 1.60
N PHE A 2 4.83 -10.45 1.24
CA PHE A 2 4.87 -9.54 0.08
C PHE A 2 4.97 -8.10 0.56
N ASP A 3 5.96 -7.37 0.05
CA ASP A 3 6.17 -5.95 0.36
C ASP A 3 5.74 -5.09 -0.83
N THR A 4 4.66 -4.31 -0.64
CA THR A 4 4.11 -3.42 -1.67
C THR A 4 5.07 -2.29 -2.06
N PHE A 5 5.95 -1.84 -1.17
CA PHE A 5 6.97 -0.85 -1.51
C PHE A 5 8.00 -1.45 -2.47
N GLN A 6 8.44 -2.68 -2.22
CA GLN A 6 9.38 -3.38 -3.09
C GLN A 6 8.75 -3.72 -4.45
N ALA A 7 7.49 -4.15 -4.46
CA ALA A 7 6.73 -4.33 -5.71
C ALA A 7 6.59 -3.02 -6.49
N ALA A 8 6.37 -1.88 -5.82
CA ALA A 8 6.27 -0.57 -6.48
C ALA A 8 7.61 -0.16 -7.13
N ARG A 9 8.74 -0.49 -6.48
CA ARG A 9 10.08 -0.29 -7.05
C ARG A 9 10.29 -1.13 -8.29
N GLU A 10 9.92 -2.40 -8.23
CA GLU A 10 10.10 -3.32 -9.35
C GLU A 10 9.20 -2.98 -10.53
N LEU A 11 7.97 -2.55 -10.29
CA LEU A 11 7.07 -2.02 -11.32
C LEU A 11 7.57 -0.69 -11.93
N GLY A 12 8.45 0.03 -11.25
CA GLY A 12 8.97 1.32 -11.71
C GLY A 12 8.00 2.48 -11.47
N LEU A 13 7.13 2.38 -10.47
CA LEU A 13 6.15 3.42 -10.16
C LEU A 13 6.84 4.72 -9.73
N PRO A 14 6.34 5.90 -10.17
CA PRO A 14 6.95 7.19 -9.86
C PRO A 14 6.93 7.47 -8.35
N ARG A 15 5.81 7.15 -7.68
CA ARG A 15 5.64 7.27 -6.22
C ARG A 15 5.40 5.88 -5.61
N LYS A 16 5.97 5.65 -4.43
CA LYS A 16 6.04 4.31 -3.80
C LYS A 16 5.49 4.28 -2.37
N SER A 17 5.01 5.41 -1.86
CA SER A 17 4.39 5.49 -0.54
C SER A 17 3.04 4.80 -0.55
N LEU A 18 2.58 4.32 0.62
CA LEU A 18 1.26 3.73 0.77
C LEU A 18 0.16 4.64 0.23
N LEU A 19 0.18 5.94 0.58
CA LEU A 19 -0.78 6.91 0.04
C LEU A 19 -0.80 6.95 -1.50
N ALA A 20 0.37 6.90 -2.13
CA ALA A 20 0.42 6.90 -3.60
C ALA A 20 -0.17 5.62 -4.19
N LEU A 21 0.06 4.46 -3.56
CA LEU A 21 -0.52 3.20 -3.99
C LEU A 21 -2.04 3.18 -3.78
N LEU A 22 -2.53 3.74 -2.68
CA LEU A 22 -3.97 3.84 -2.41
C LEU A 22 -4.66 4.80 -3.38
N LYS A 23 -3.99 5.89 -3.77
CA LYS A 23 -4.50 6.76 -4.83
C LYS A 23 -4.50 6.08 -6.20
N GLU A 24 -3.41 5.38 -6.55
CA GLU A 24 -3.28 4.70 -7.85
C GLU A 24 -4.28 3.55 -8.03
N TYR A 25 -4.39 2.67 -7.02
CA TYR A 25 -5.16 1.43 -7.16
C TYR A 25 -6.61 1.56 -6.66
N CYS A 26 -6.86 2.42 -5.68
CA CYS A 26 -8.17 2.53 -5.03
C CYS A 26 -8.86 3.90 -5.24
N ASP A 27 -8.20 4.86 -5.92
CA ASP A 27 -8.62 6.26 -6.02
C ASP A 27 -8.93 6.93 -4.67
N LEU A 28 -8.20 6.52 -3.62
CA LEU A 28 -8.38 7.04 -2.27
C LEU A 28 -7.41 8.17 -1.97
N GLU A 29 -7.96 9.28 -1.47
CA GLU A 29 -7.19 10.37 -0.86
C GLU A 29 -7.29 10.27 0.64
N ILE A 30 -6.14 10.06 1.29
CA ILE A 30 -6.07 9.85 2.74
C ILE A 30 -5.31 11.00 3.35
N ASP A 31 -5.93 11.58 4.38
CA ASP A 31 -5.31 12.64 5.17
C ASP A 31 -4.17 12.05 6.03
N LYS A 32 -3.04 12.76 6.06
CA LYS A 32 -1.83 12.38 6.81
C LYS A 32 -1.80 12.93 8.22
N THR A 33 -2.83 13.64 8.66
CA THR A 33 -2.88 14.33 9.97
C THR A 33 -2.45 13.46 11.15
N HIS A 34 -2.80 12.18 11.15
CA HIS A 34 -2.54 11.28 12.28
C HIS A 34 -1.20 10.53 12.21
N GLN A 35 -0.39 10.75 11.17
CA GLN A 35 0.92 10.09 11.05
C GLN A 35 1.86 10.44 12.23
N LEU A 36 1.75 11.65 12.78
CA LEU A 36 2.55 12.16 13.90
C LEU A 36 1.75 12.34 15.19
N ALA A 37 0.54 11.76 15.28
CA ALA A 37 -0.28 11.84 16.48
C ALA A 37 0.31 11.04 17.66
N ASP A 38 -0.02 11.42 18.90
CA ASP A 38 0.33 10.60 20.07
C ASP A 38 -0.60 9.39 20.18
N TRP A 39 -0.14 8.25 19.66
CA TRP A 39 -0.86 6.97 19.66
C TRP A 39 -1.00 6.31 21.04
N ARG A 40 -0.43 6.91 22.09
CA ARG A 40 -0.57 6.42 23.47
C ARG A 40 -1.87 6.91 24.13
N LEU A 41 -2.52 7.95 23.59
CA LEU A 41 -3.76 8.52 24.13
C LEU A 41 -4.90 7.51 24.17
N ARG A 42 -5.71 7.54 25.24
CA ARG A 42 -6.91 6.69 25.38
C ARG A 42 -8.10 7.47 25.97
N PRO A 43 -9.33 7.20 25.51
CA PRO A 43 -9.66 6.34 24.35
C PRO A 43 -9.11 6.94 23.04
N LEU A 44 -8.92 6.09 22.02
CA LEU A 44 -8.54 6.59 20.70
C LEU A 44 -9.70 7.38 20.11
N THR A 45 -9.41 8.48 19.42
CA THR A 45 -10.45 9.22 18.70
C THR A 45 -10.90 8.43 17.46
N GLU A 46 -12.12 8.68 17.00
CA GLU A 46 -12.66 8.05 15.79
C GLU A 46 -11.75 8.27 14.57
N ALA A 47 -11.18 9.47 14.45
CA ALA A 47 -10.27 9.81 13.36
C ALA A 47 -8.96 9.01 13.40
N MET A 48 -8.40 8.76 14.60
CA MET A 48 -7.23 7.89 14.76
C MET A 48 -7.57 6.43 14.41
N MET A 49 -8.74 5.94 14.83
CA MET A 49 -9.19 4.58 14.49
C MET A 49 -9.40 4.42 12.98
N HIS A 50 -10.01 5.42 12.33
CA HIS A 50 -10.21 5.43 10.89
C HIS A 50 -8.88 5.46 10.13
N TYR A 51 -7.93 6.30 10.55
CA TYR A 51 -6.59 6.35 9.97
C TYR A 51 -5.87 5.00 10.11
N ALA A 52 -5.84 4.43 11.32
CA ALA A 52 -5.17 3.16 11.58
C ALA A 52 -5.79 2.00 10.78
N ARG A 53 -7.12 1.97 10.62
CA ARG A 53 -7.81 0.99 9.76
C ARG A 53 -7.33 1.10 8.32
N THR A 54 -7.27 2.33 7.81
CA THR A 54 -6.97 2.62 6.41
C THR A 54 -5.58 2.12 5.99
N ASP A 55 -4.60 2.11 6.91
CA ASP A 55 -3.24 1.61 6.63
C ASP A 55 -3.21 0.14 6.17
N THR A 56 -4.18 -0.68 6.57
CA THR A 56 -4.19 -2.13 6.26
C THR A 56 -5.41 -2.58 5.47
N HIS A 57 -6.55 -1.89 5.62
CA HIS A 57 -7.83 -2.32 5.05
C HIS A 57 -7.77 -2.58 3.53
N TYR A 58 -6.97 -1.80 2.80
CA TYR A 58 -6.87 -1.88 1.34
C TYR A 58 -5.64 -2.65 0.83
N LEU A 59 -4.70 -3.02 1.71
CA LEU A 59 -3.42 -3.62 1.30
C LEU A 59 -3.59 -4.95 0.57
N LEU A 60 -4.61 -5.74 0.90
CA LEU A 60 -4.88 -7.00 0.20
C LEU A 60 -5.32 -6.77 -1.25
N TYR A 61 -6.13 -5.75 -1.49
CA TYR A 61 -6.53 -5.37 -2.84
C TYR A 61 -5.33 -4.85 -3.63
N VAL A 62 -4.55 -3.93 -3.03
CA VAL A 62 -3.32 -3.40 -3.64
C VAL A 62 -2.35 -4.53 -3.98
N TRP A 63 -2.11 -5.45 -3.05
CA TRP A 63 -1.28 -6.64 -3.27
C TRP A 63 -1.70 -7.42 -4.51
N ARG A 64 -3.00 -7.74 -4.62
CA ARG A 64 -3.52 -8.50 -5.76
C ARG A 64 -3.27 -7.78 -7.08
N ARG A 65 -3.54 -6.47 -7.13
CA ARG A 65 -3.33 -5.64 -8.32
C ARG A 65 -1.85 -5.56 -8.72
N MET A 66 -0.97 -5.31 -7.76
CA MET A 66 0.47 -5.27 -8.01
C MET A 66 1.02 -6.61 -8.46
N LYS A 67 0.49 -7.73 -7.93
CA LYS A 67 0.87 -9.08 -8.36
C LYS A 67 0.47 -9.31 -9.83
N GLU A 68 -0.75 -8.94 -10.22
CA GLU A 68 -1.20 -8.98 -11.62
C GLU A 68 -0.31 -8.14 -12.54
N ASP A 69 0.07 -6.94 -12.12
CA ASP A 69 0.89 -6.05 -12.94
C ASP A 69 2.34 -6.52 -13.04
N LEU A 70 2.88 -7.12 -11.97
CA LEU A 70 4.17 -7.80 -12.01
C LEU A 70 4.14 -8.97 -13.00
N PHE A 71 3.10 -9.81 -12.98
CA PHE A 71 2.95 -10.90 -13.97
C PHE A 71 2.91 -10.41 -15.41
N LYS A 72 2.21 -9.29 -15.69
CA LYS A 72 2.16 -8.71 -17.04
C LYS A 72 3.53 -8.20 -17.49
N LYS A 73 4.30 -7.61 -16.56
CA LYS A 73 5.67 -7.15 -16.82
C LYS A 73 6.65 -8.32 -17.04
N ASP A 74 6.39 -9.46 -16.39
CA ASP A 74 7.25 -10.64 -16.34
C ASP A 74 7.33 -11.46 -17.63
N MET A 75 6.53 -11.14 -18.66
CA MET A 75 6.52 -11.85 -19.94
C MET A 75 7.87 -11.83 -20.70
N GLY A 76 8.95 -11.31 -20.09
CA GLY A 76 10.33 -11.41 -20.57
C GLY A 76 11.40 -11.88 -19.55
N SER A 77 11.13 -11.98 -18.25
CA SER A 77 12.08 -12.48 -17.23
C SER A 77 11.36 -12.64 -15.88
N PRO A 78 11.46 -13.79 -15.19
CA PRO A 78 10.71 -14.04 -13.97
C PRO A 78 11.12 -13.15 -12.78
N SER A 79 10.14 -12.46 -12.20
CA SER A 79 10.25 -11.61 -11.03
C SER A 79 10.38 -12.48 -9.78
N ARG A 80 11.39 -12.18 -8.96
CA ARG A 80 11.61 -12.86 -7.68
C ARG A 80 10.46 -12.62 -6.68
N LEU A 81 9.65 -11.58 -6.89
CA LEU A 81 8.51 -11.26 -6.04
C LEU A 81 7.28 -12.16 -6.29
N LEU A 82 7.23 -12.86 -7.42
CA LEU A 82 6.12 -13.75 -7.77
C LEU A 82 6.31 -15.18 -7.25
N ALA A 83 7.53 -15.53 -6.81
CA ALA A 83 7.90 -16.85 -6.30
C ALA A 83 7.51 -17.10 -4.82
N VAL A 84 6.79 -16.15 -4.19
CA VAL A 84 6.41 -16.16 -2.77
C VAL A 84 4.89 -16.19 -2.59
#